data_AF-A0A971DYN5-F1
#
_entry.id   AF-A0A971DYN5-F1
#
_cell.length_a   1.000
_cell.length_b   1.000
_cell.length_c   1.000
_cell.angle_alpha   90.00
_cell.angle_beta   90.00
_cell.angle_gamma   90.00
#
_symmetry.space_group_name_H-M   'P 1'
#
loop_
_entity.id
_entity.type
_entity.pdbx_description
1 polymer ?
#
loop_
_entity_poly.entity_id
_entity_poly.type
_entity_poly.pdbx_seq_one_letter_code
_entity_poly.pdbx_strand_id
1 'polypeptide(L)'
;MEEAQKIFDYLPALYKNSTEKEYVEFLWDAFLTNYNAGKYPFAFLSYHMLFMCFVYFEIWQIKENCPADFQKAMVGFSKDLEKELLNATTPFALWQVNESSVFRFLKLIELDNSTIGRFTKIVKERNDTAHSNGNIFYKNQQSLEDKINEMLSCIETIQEKSAPIIKKAYRTFLLESSNPEEREFLDDESQIREILVHGNYLSLEDVKIAKEWDISELSTTSNFQNIQSLAQTLRNTFKEDE
;
A
#
# COMPACT_ATOMS: atom_id res chain seq x y z
N MET A 1 17.25 -2.19 -12.90
CA MET A 1 17.50 -1.85 -11.47
C MET A 1 16.73 -0.61 -11.06
N GLU A 2 16.73 0.42 -11.90
CA GLU A 2 15.87 1.61 -11.76
C GLU A 2 14.39 1.23 -11.64
N GLU A 3 13.93 0.24 -12.40
CA GLU A 3 12.56 -0.26 -12.35
C GLU A 3 12.20 -0.83 -10.97
N ALA A 4 13.11 -1.55 -10.32
CA ALA A 4 12.87 -2.16 -9.01
C ALA A 4 12.67 -1.09 -7.90
N GLN A 5 13.23 0.11 -8.07
CA GLN A 5 13.06 1.19 -7.09
C GLN A 5 11.65 1.79 -7.12
N LYS A 6 10.91 1.64 -8.22
CA LYS A 6 9.55 2.18 -8.36
C LYS A 6 8.60 1.66 -7.27
N ILE A 7 8.87 0.51 -6.66
CA ILE A 7 8.06 0.00 -5.55
C ILE A 7 7.95 0.99 -4.38
N PHE A 8 8.95 1.85 -4.18
CA PHE A 8 8.93 2.86 -3.12
C PHE A 8 7.90 3.97 -3.36
N ASP A 9 7.51 4.22 -4.61
CA ASP A 9 6.46 5.18 -4.93
C ASP A 9 5.07 4.69 -4.47
N TYR A 10 4.93 3.38 -4.30
CA TYR A 10 3.70 2.69 -3.86
C TYR A 10 3.73 2.27 -2.39
N LEU A 11 4.88 2.36 -1.71
CA LEU A 11 4.96 2.11 -0.27
C LEU A 11 4.64 3.40 0.51
N PRO A 12 4.27 3.30 1.80
CA PRO A 12 3.90 4.48 2.59
C PRO A 12 4.99 5.55 2.56
N ALA A 13 4.60 6.79 2.24
CA ALA A 13 5.52 7.92 2.29
C ALA A 13 5.97 8.22 3.72
N LEU A 14 5.08 7.98 4.69
CA LEU A 14 5.33 8.10 6.13
C LEU A 14 4.83 6.83 6.83
N TYR A 15 5.72 6.13 7.52
CA TYR A 15 5.41 4.93 8.30
C TYR A 15 4.99 5.30 9.73
N LYS A 16 4.05 4.54 10.31
CA LYS A 16 3.57 4.80 11.67
C LYS A 16 4.57 4.39 12.74
N ASN A 17 5.31 3.32 12.48
CA ASN A 17 6.28 2.80 13.42
C ASN A 17 7.67 2.70 12.76
N SER A 18 8.73 3.04 13.51
CA SER A 18 10.11 2.95 12.98
C SER A 18 10.48 1.54 12.53
N THR A 19 9.96 0.53 13.23
CA THR A 19 10.19 -0.88 12.92
C THR A 19 9.62 -1.29 11.55
N GLU A 20 8.54 -0.65 11.08
CA GLU A 20 7.96 -0.92 9.76
C GLU A 20 8.88 -0.40 8.65
N LYS A 21 9.41 0.81 8.83
CA LYS A 21 10.42 1.40 7.94
C LYS A 21 11.70 0.58 7.93
N GLU A 22 12.23 0.23 9.10
CA GLU A 22 13.43 -0.61 9.24
C GLU A 22 13.25 -1.96 8.55
N TYR A 23 12.07 -2.56 8.63
CA TYR A 23 11.77 -3.82 7.95
C TYR A 23 11.79 -3.67 6.42
N VAL A 24 11.16 -2.64 5.87
CA VAL A 24 11.19 -2.36 4.42
C VAL A 24 12.63 -2.09 3.94
N GLU A 25 13.39 -1.27 4.67
CA GLU A 25 14.79 -0.97 4.36
C GLU A 25 15.67 -2.23 4.41
N PHE A 26 15.46 -3.09 5.41
CA PHE A 26 16.13 -4.38 5.53
C PHE A 26 15.84 -5.30 4.32
N LEU A 27 14.58 -5.38 3.89
CA LEU A 27 14.20 -6.18 2.73
C LEU A 27 14.84 -5.66 1.44
N TRP A 28 14.91 -4.34 1.27
CA TRP A 28 15.56 -3.72 0.13
C TRP A 28 17.08 -3.95 0.11
N ASP A 29 17.75 -3.78 1.26
CA ASP A 29 19.19 -4.07 1.37
C ASP A 29 19.49 -5.55 1.06
N ALA A 30 18.66 -6.47 1.56
CA ALA A 30 18.77 -7.88 1.24
C ALA A 30 18.56 -8.16 -0.26
N PHE A 31 17.61 -7.47 -0.91
CA PHE A 31 17.42 -7.53 -2.36
C PHE A 31 18.68 -7.07 -3.11
N LEU A 32 19.18 -5.87 -2.81
CA LEU A 32 20.34 -5.28 -3.48
C LEU A 32 21.60 -6.13 -3.29
N THR A 33 21.86 -6.57 -2.07
CA THR A 33 23.02 -7.40 -1.74
C THR A 33 23.01 -8.70 -2.55
N ASN A 34 21.85 -9.37 -2.64
CA ASN A 34 21.75 -10.61 -3.40
C ASN A 34 21.76 -10.37 -4.91
N TYR A 35 21.11 -9.31 -5.40
CA TYR A 35 21.09 -8.96 -6.81
C TYR A 35 22.52 -8.67 -7.32
N ASN A 36 23.28 -7.83 -6.60
CA ASN A 36 24.65 -7.45 -6.95
C ASN A 36 25.62 -8.63 -6.87
N ALA A 37 25.36 -9.59 -5.98
CA ALA A 37 26.14 -10.82 -5.88
C ALA A 37 25.77 -11.89 -6.93
N GLY A 38 24.84 -11.61 -7.86
CA GLY A 38 24.33 -12.58 -8.83
C GLY A 38 23.47 -13.69 -8.21
N LYS A 39 23.03 -13.53 -6.96
CA LYS A 39 22.19 -14.46 -6.21
C LYS A 39 20.71 -14.15 -6.44
N TYR A 40 20.31 -14.12 -7.71
CA TYR A 40 18.97 -13.72 -8.14
C TYR A 40 17.79 -14.50 -7.51
N PRO A 41 17.86 -15.83 -7.24
CA PRO A 41 16.78 -16.50 -6.52
C PRO A 41 16.54 -15.90 -5.12
N PHE A 42 17.60 -15.51 -4.40
CA PHE A 42 17.47 -14.88 -3.08
C PHE A 42 17.03 -13.42 -3.18
N ALA A 43 17.48 -12.69 -4.21
CA ALA A 43 16.98 -11.36 -4.50
C ALA A 43 15.46 -11.39 -4.75
N PHE A 44 14.96 -12.37 -5.51
CA PHE A 44 13.52 -12.57 -5.70
C PHE A 44 12.77 -12.76 -4.39
N LEU A 45 13.29 -13.55 -3.44
CA LEU A 45 12.63 -13.74 -2.14
C LEU A 45 12.50 -12.41 -1.37
N SER A 46 13.56 -11.60 -1.35
CA SER A 46 13.56 -10.29 -0.71
C SER A 46 12.57 -9.32 -1.39
N TYR A 47 12.58 -9.26 -2.72
CA TYR A 47 11.68 -8.38 -3.47
C TYR A 47 10.22 -8.82 -3.37
N HIS A 48 9.95 -10.13 -3.33
CA HIS A 48 8.62 -10.66 -3.06
C HIS A 48 8.09 -10.21 -1.69
N MET A 49 8.94 -10.19 -0.66
CA MET A 49 8.52 -9.68 0.66
C MET A 49 8.18 -8.18 0.61
N LEU A 50 8.89 -7.37 -0.19
CA LEU A 50 8.51 -5.97 -0.43
C LEU A 50 7.15 -5.86 -1.14
N PHE A 51 6.91 -6.69 -2.15
CA PHE A 51 5.61 -6.78 -2.82
C PHE A 51 4.48 -7.14 -1.82
N MET A 52 4.73 -8.06 -0.89
CA MET A 52 3.76 -8.39 0.15
C MET A 52 3.56 -7.23 1.15
N CYS A 53 4.60 -6.44 1.46
CA CYS A 53 4.45 -5.23 2.27
C CYS A 53 3.46 -4.27 1.63
N PHE A 54 3.61 -3.98 0.33
CA PHE A 54 2.66 -3.16 -0.43
C PHE A 54 1.23 -3.70 -0.30
N VAL A 55 1.03 -5.00 -0.58
CA VAL A 55 -0.30 -5.63 -0.48
C VAL A 55 -0.91 -5.48 0.92
N TYR A 56 -0.10 -5.56 1.98
CA TYR A 56 -0.57 -5.38 3.34
C TYR A 56 -0.98 -3.94 3.64
N PHE A 57 -0.22 -2.95 3.17
CA PHE A 57 -0.59 -1.54 3.31
C PHE A 57 -1.88 -1.22 2.56
N GLU A 58 -2.06 -1.72 1.34
CA GLU A 58 -3.30 -1.57 0.55
C GLU A 58 -4.53 -2.17 1.26
N ILE A 59 -4.40 -3.41 1.75
CA ILE A 59 -5.49 -4.06 2.49
C ILE A 59 -5.78 -3.31 3.79
N TRP A 60 -4.75 -2.72 4.41
CA TRP A 60 -4.93 -1.88 5.58
C TRP A 60 -5.70 -0.61 5.28
N GLN A 61 -5.39 0.07 4.18
CA GLN A 61 -6.15 1.24 3.72
C GLN A 61 -7.63 0.89 3.50
N ILE A 62 -7.92 -0.27 2.92
CA ILE A 62 -9.30 -0.80 2.78
C ILE A 62 -9.94 -1.02 4.16
N LYS A 63 -9.22 -1.63 5.11
CA LYS A 63 -9.72 -1.85 6.48
C LYS A 63 -10.12 -0.55 7.16
N GLU A 64 -9.27 0.48 7.10
CA GLU A 64 -9.52 1.75 7.78
C GLU A 64 -10.63 2.56 7.10
N ASN A 65 -10.70 2.55 5.77
CA ASN A 65 -11.64 3.39 5.03
C ASN A 65 -12.99 2.70 4.73
N CYS A 66 -13.06 1.38 4.79
CA CYS A 66 -14.26 0.58 4.55
C CYS A 66 -14.47 -0.50 5.63
N PRO A 67 -14.50 -0.15 6.93
CA PRO A 67 -14.47 -1.13 8.03
C PRO A 67 -15.65 -2.10 8.01
N ALA A 68 -16.85 -1.64 7.64
CA ALA A 68 -18.04 -2.48 7.57
C ALA A 68 -17.94 -3.55 6.46
N ASP A 69 -17.36 -3.22 5.31
CA ASP A 69 -17.20 -4.16 4.21
C ASP A 69 -15.99 -5.08 4.43
N PHE A 70 -14.92 -4.56 5.04
CA PHE A 70 -13.81 -5.37 5.53
C PHE A 70 -14.30 -6.45 6.51
N GLN A 71 -15.11 -6.09 7.51
CA GLN A 71 -15.69 -7.05 8.45
C GLN A 71 -16.56 -8.11 7.75
N LYS A 72 -17.36 -7.73 6.75
CA LYS A 72 -18.15 -8.69 5.96
C LYS A 72 -17.26 -9.62 5.13
N ALA A 73 -16.14 -9.12 4.60
CA ALA A 73 -15.18 -9.93 3.84
C ALA A 73 -14.50 -10.99 4.69
N MET A 74 -14.53 -10.84 6.02
CA MET A 74 -13.98 -11.80 6.97
C MET A 74 -14.91 -12.98 7.26
N VAL A 75 -16.13 -13.01 6.71
CA VAL A 75 -17.03 -14.15 6.84
C VAL A 75 -16.37 -15.41 6.26
N GLY A 76 -16.18 -16.42 7.11
CA GLY A 76 -15.56 -17.69 6.76
C GLY A 76 -14.10 -17.83 7.22
N PHE A 77 -13.48 -16.78 7.76
CA PHE A 77 -12.26 -16.91 8.56
C PHE A 77 -12.58 -17.43 9.98
N SER A 78 -11.57 -17.91 10.70
CA SER A 78 -11.76 -18.34 12.08
C SER A 78 -12.06 -17.14 12.99
N LYS A 79 -12.82 -17.36 14.07
CA LYS A 79 -13.16 -16.30 15.03
C LYS A 79 -11.92 -15.65 15.66
N ASP A 80 -10.88 -16.44 15.90
CA ASP A 80 -9.62 -15.94 16.48
C ASP A 80 -8.89 -15.03 15.50
N LEU A 81 -8.74 -15.45 14.23
CA LEU A 81 -8.14 -14.62 13.19
C LEU A 81 -8.98 -13.37 12.93
N GLU A 82 -10.31 -13.48 12.98
CA GLU A 82 -11.18 -12.32 12.83
C GLU A 82 -10.92 -11.28 13.93
N LYS A 83 -10.89 -11.74 15.18
CA LYS A 83 -10.59 -10.88 16.32
C LYS A 83 -9.20 -10.27 16.23
N GLU A 84 -8.19 -11.04 15.83
CA GLU A 84 -6.81 -10.57 15.71
C GLU A 84 -6.68 -9.48 14.65
N LEU A 85 -7.24 -9.68 13.45
CA LEU A 85 -7.17 -8.69 12.37
C LEU A 85 -7.98 -7.42 12.65
N LEU A 86 -9.16 -7.52 13.26
CA LEU A 86 -9.97 -6.35 13.60
C LEU A 86 -9.33 -5.47 14.69
N ASN A 87 -8.63 -6.09 15.63
CA ASN A 87 -7.96 -5.37 16.72
C ASN A 87 -6.48 -5.05 16.42
N ALA A 88 -5.97 -5.48 15.27
CA ALA A 88 -4.61 -5.18 14.87
C ALA A 88 -4.39 -3.66 14.78
N THR A 89 -3.17 -3.23 15.09
CA THR A 89 -2.71 -1.84 14.98
C THR A 89 -1.63 -1.65 13.92
N THR A 90 -1.20 -2.73 13.25
CA THR A 90 -0.19 -2.71 12.18
C THR A 90 -0.65 -3.55 10.98
N PRO A 91 -0.37 -3.10 9.74
CA PRO A 91 -0.61 -3.86 8.51
C PRO A 91 0.02 -5.25 8.52
N PHE A 92 1.16 -5.40 9.21
CA PHE A 92 1.86 -6.67 9.24
C PHE A 92 1.07 -7.80 9.89
N ALA A 93 0.05 -7.55 10.71
CA ALA A 93 -0.82 -8.60 11.25
C ALA A 93 -1.45 -9.50 10.16
N LEU A 94 -1.56 -9.00 8.92
CA LEU A 94 -2.02 -9.77 7.76
C LEU A 94 -1.13 -10.98 7.40
N TRP A 95 0.09 -11.08 7.93
CA TRP A 95 0.96 -12.27 7.75
C TRP A 95 0.31 -13.55 8.27
N GLN A 96 -0.60 -13.45 9.25
CA GLN A 96 -1.34 -14.57 9.81
C GLN A 96 -2.32 -15.20 8.81
N VAL A 97 -2.74 -14.42 7.82
CA VAL A 97 -3.57 -14.91 6.72
C VAL A 97 -2.69 -15.64 5.74
N ASN A 98 -3.12 -16.82 5.30
CA ASN A 98 -2.43 -17.53 4.21
C ASN A 98 -2.22 -16.57 3.02
N GLU A 99 -0.98 -16.47 2.53
CA GLU A 99 -0.61 -15.46 1.54
C GLU A 99 -1.43 -15.50 0.26
N SER A 100 -1.87 -16.66 -0.21
CA SER A 100 -2.76 -16.71 -1.38
C SER A 100 -4.17 -16.23 -1.04
N SER A 101 -4.64 -16.47 0.18
CA SER A 101 -5.95 -16.04 0.65
C SER A 101 -6.02 -14.55 0.96
N VAL A 102 -4.90 -13.90 1.31
CA VAL A 102 -4.87 -12.47 1.67
C VAL A 102 -5.36 -11.58 0.51
N PHE A 103 -5.04 -11.96 -0.74
CA PHE A 103 -5.51 -11.24 -1.93
C PHE A 103 -7.03 -11.24 -2.11
N ARG A 104 -7.79 -12.07 -1.38
CA ARG A 104 -9.25 -12.05 -1.42
C ARG A 104 -9.82 -10.72 -0.92
N PHE A 105 -9.13 -10.01 -0.03
CA PHE A 105 -9.54 -8.68 0.43
C PHE A 105 -9.57 -7.66 -0.70
N LEU A 106 -8.76 -7.84 -1.75
CA LEU A 106 -8.74 -6.94 -2.91
C LEU A 106 -10.03 -7.00 -3.75
N LYS A 107 -10.92 -7.96 -3.49
CA LYS A 107 -12.28 -7.92 -4.06
C LYS A 107 -13.09 -6.72 -3.58
N LEU A 108 -12.75 -6.15 -2.43
CA LEU A 108 -13.39 -4.94 -1.89
C LEU A 108 -13.11 -3.69 -2.74
N ILE A 109 -12.06 -3.72 -3.55
CA ILE A 109 -11.75 -2.71 -4.57
C ILE A 109 -11.99 -3.26 -5.98
N GLU A 110 -12.92 -4.22 -6.10
CA GLU A 110 -13.43 -4.75 -7.38
C GLU A 110 -12.40 -5.50 -8.24
N LEU A 111 -11.35 -6.07 -7.65
CA LEU A 111 -10.50 -7.02 -8.38
C LEU A 111 -11.21 -8.36 -8.57
N ASP A 112 -11.19 -8.85 -9.81
CA ASP A 112 -11.81 -10.12 -10.17
C ASP A 112 -10.92 -11.33 -9.80
N ASN A 113 -11.51 -12.53 -9.89
CA ASN A 113 -10.78 -13.77 -9.58
C ASN A 113 -9.61 -14.04 -10.53
N SER A 114 -9.68 -13.54 -11.78
CA SER A 114 -8.64 -13.79 -12.77
C SER A 114 -7.36 -13.02 -12.43
N THR A 115 -7.52 -11.76 -12.05
CA THR A 115 -6.49 -10.84 -11.60
C THR A 115 -5.90 -11.31 -10.27
N ILE A 116 -6.75 -11.69 -9.30
CA ILE A 116 -6.29 -12.30 -8.04
C ILE A 116 -5.52 -13.60 -8.30
N GLY A 117 -5.94 -14.40 -9.28
CA GLY A 117 -5.23 -15.60 -9.73
C GLY A 117 -3.79 -15.30 -10.19
N ARG A 118 -3.57 -14.17 -10.87
CA ARG A 118 -2.23 -13.70 -11.27
C ARG A 118 -1.35 -13.44 -10.04
N PHE A 119 -1.89 -12.82 -9.00
CA PHE A 119 -1.11 -12.47 -7.80
C PHE A 119 -0.78 -13.70 -6.94
N THR A 120 -1.74 -14.62 -6.80
CA THR A 120 -1.49 -15.88 -6.06
C THR A 120 -0.46 -16.77 -6.76
N LYS A 121 -0.30 -16.66 -8.08
CA LYS A 121 0.78 -17.33 -8.82
C LYS A 121 2.16 -16.85 -8.39
N ILE A 122 2.32 -15.55 -8.12
CA ILE A 122 3.59 -14.98 -7.62
C ILE A 122 3.97 -15.59 -6.25
N VAL A 123 3.00 -15.76 -5.35
CA VAL A 123 3.21 -16.46 -4.06
C VAL A 123 3.64 -17.91 -4.28
N LYS A 124 2.99 -18.61 -5.21
CA LYS A 124 3.36 -19.99 -5.54
C LYS A 124 4.81 -20.09 -6.04
N GLU A 125 5.21 -19.20 -6.94
CA GLU A 125 6.58 -19.16 -7.47
C GLU A 125 7.61 -18.81 -6.37
N ARG A 126 7.24 -17.96 -5.40
CA ARG A 126 8.05 -17.74 -4.20
C ARG A 126 8.24 -19.03 -3.42
N ASN A 127 7.17 -19.74 -3.13
CA ASN A 127 7.25 -21.01 -2.39
C ASN A 127 8.14 -22.01 -3.15
N ASP A 128 7.94 -22.17 -4.45
CA ASP A 128 8.74 -23.06 -5.30
C ASP A 128 10.23 -22.69 -5.28
N THR A 129 10.55 -21.39 -5.23
CA THR A 129 11.94 -20.88 -5.15
C THR A 129 12.58 -21.09 -3.78
N ALA A 130 11.80 -20.97 -2.71
CA ALA A 130 12.27 -21.14 -1.34
C ALA A 130 12.43 -22.63 -0.93
N HIS A 131 11.74 -23.54 -1.63
CA HIS A 131 11.83 -24.97 -1.35
C HIS A 131 13.16 -25.58 -1.84
N SER A 132 13.75 -26.44 -1.00
CA SER A 132 14.94 -27.23 -1.33
C SER A 132 14.63 -28.39 -2.30
N ASN A 133 14.05 -28.08 -3.47
CA ASN A 133 13.63 -29.05 -4.47
C ASN A 133 14.71 -29.35 -5.54
N GLY A 134 15.91 -28.75 -5.41
CA GLY A 134 17.03 -28.94 -6.34
C GLY A 134 16.99 -28.08 -7.60
N ASN A 135 15.95 -27.25 -7.78
CA ASN A 135 15.85 -26.32 -8.90
C ASN A 135 16.41 -24.94 -8.54
N ILE A 136 17.13 -24.34 -9.48
CA ILE A 136 17.56 -22.94 -9.39
C ILE A 136 16.65 -22.12 -10.29
N PHE A 137 15.77 -21.32 -9.68
CA PHE A 137 14.90 -20.36 -10.37
C PHE A 137 15.65 -19.06 -10.62
N TYR A 138 15.17 -18.24 -11.56
CA TYR A 138 15.74 -16.92 -11.87
C TYR A 138 17.27 -16.96 -12.10
N LYS A 139 17.74 -17.86 -12.98
CA LYS A 139 19.18 -18.17 -13.13
C LYS A 139 20.04 -17.00 -13.63
N ASN A 140 19.42 -15.96 -14.17
CA ASN A 140 20.10 -14.79 -14.70
C ASN A 140 19.31 -13.51 -14.37
N GLN A 141 19.99 -12.38 -14.51
CA GLN A 141 19.45 -11.06 -14.22
C GLN A 141 18.12 -10.80 -14.94
N GLN A 142 18.06 -11.07 -16.24
CA GLN A 142 16.88 -10.82 -17.06
C GLN A 142 15.64 -11.54 -16.51
N SER A 143 15.78 -12.82 -16.15
CA SER A 143 14.64 -13.59 -15.62
C SER A 143 14.10 -13.05 -14.29
N LEU A 144 14.96 -12.45 -13.46
CA LEU A 144 14.53 -11.77 -12.24
C LEU A 144 13.87 -10.43 -12.57
N GLU A 145 14.44 -9.64 -13.48
CA GLU A 145 13.91 -8.34 -13.89
C GLU A 145 12.54 -8.47 -14.55
N ASP A 146 12.33 -9.48 -15.40
CA ASP A 146 11.02 -9.78 -15.99
C ASP A 146 9.97 -10.07 -14.89
N LYS A 147 10.38 -10.78 -13.84
CA LYS A 147 9.50 -11.08 -12.70
C LYS A 147 9.22 -9.85 -11.84
N ILE A 148 10.20 -8.98 -11.63
CA ILE A 148 10.02 -7.70 -10.95
C ILE A 148 9.03 -6.82 -11.71
N ASN A 149 9.15 -6.76 -13.04
CA ASN A 149 8.22 -6.03 -13.89
C ASN A 149 6.79 -6.60 -13.82
N GLU A 150 6.64 -7.93 -13.76
CA GLU A 150 5.34 -8.58 -13.52
C GLU A 150 4.75 -8.17 -12.16
N MET A 151 5.56 -8.12 -11.10
CA MET A 151 5.13 -7.66 -9.77
C MET A 151 4.71 -6.19 -9.77
N LEU A 152 5.49 -5.31 -10.41
CA LEU A 152 5.16 -3.89 -10.54
C LEU A 152 3.86 -3.67 -11.31
N SER A 153 3.63 -4.42 -12.40
CA SER A 153 2.34 -4.36 -13.11
C SER A 153 1.16 -4.83 -12.23
N CYS A 154 1.40 -5.76 -11.30
CA CYS A 154 0.39 -6.14 -10.31
C CYS A 154 0.13 -5.02 -9.29
N ILE A 155 1.18 -4.33 -8.83
CA ILE A 155 1.09 -3.15 -7.96
C ILE A 155 0.26 -2.05 -8.64
N GLU A 156 0.61 -1.68 -9.88
CA GLU A 156 -0.13 -0.69 -10.69
C GLU A 156 -1.62 -1.06 -10.82
N THR A 157 -1.92 -2.33 -11.10
CA THR A 157 -3.32 -2.80 -11.19
C THR A 157 -4.08 -2.62 -9.87
N ILE A 158 -3.42 -2.85 -8.72
CA ILE A 158 -4.02 -2.67 -7.40
C ILE A 158 -4.23 -1.18 -7.12
N GLN A 159 -3.20 -0.36 -7.38
CA GLN A 159 -3.24 1.09 -7.19
C GLN A 159 -4.34 1.78 -8.00
N GLU A 160 -4.51 1.41 -9.27
CA GLU A 160 -5.60 1.92 -10.11
C GLU A 160 -6.98 1.62 -9.49
N LYS A 161 -7.12 0.44 -8.90
CA LYS A 161 -8.36 -0.02 -8.27
C LYS A 161 -8.56 0.54 -6.87
N SER A 162 -7.51 0.94 -6.16
CA SER A 162 -7.59 1.57 -4.84
C SER A 162 -8.05 3.03 -4.91
N ALA A 163 -8.00 3.68 -6.08
CA ALA A 163 -8.34 5.10 -6.25
C ALA A 163 -9.67 5.56 -5.60
N PRO A 164 -10.79 4.81 -5.65
CA PRO A 164 -12.02 5.19 -4.94
C PRO A 164 -11.85 5.26 -3.42
N ILE A 165 -11.05 4.36 -2.85
CA ILE A 165 -10.74 4.34 -1.41
C ILE A 165 -9.90 5.56 -1.04
N ILE A 166 -8.88 5.88 -1.83
CA ILE A 166 -8.02 7.04 -1.62
C ILE A 166 -8.83 8.34 -1.70
N LYS A 167 -9.67 8.48 -2.72
CA LYS A 167 -10.56 9.65 -2.88
C LYS A 167 -11.54 9.79 -1.73
N LYS A 168 -12.07 8.67 -1.22
CA LYS A 168 -12.93 8.66 -0.02
C LYS A 168 -12.16 9.12 1.21
N ALA A 169 -10.97 8.57 1.46
CA ALA A 169 -10.11 8.95 2.58
C ALA A 169 -9.80 10.46 2.55
N TYR A 170 -9.39 10.97 1.39
CA TYR A 170 -9.08 12.37 1.20
C TYR A 170 -10.28 13.29 1.40
N ARG A 171 -11.45 12.93 0.84
CA ARG A 171 -12.70 13.66 1.04
C ARG A 171 -13.08 13.74 2.51
N THR A 172 -13.01 12.61 3.23
CA THR A 172 -13.30 12.56 4.67
C THR A 172 -12.35 13.47 5.45
N PHE A 173 -11.04 13.35 5.20
CA PHE A 173 -10.03 14.21 5.81
C PHE A 173 -10.32 15.70 5.60
N LEU A 174 -10.63 16.12 4.37
CA LEU A 174 -10.91 17.53 4.06
C LEU A 174 -12.13 18.06 4.83
N LEU A 175 -13.19 17.25 4.95
CA LEU A 175 -14.40 17.64 5.66
C LEU A 175 -14.16 17.75 7.17
N GLU A 176 -13.53 16.73 7.76
CA GLU A 176 -13.22 16.66 9.19
C GLU A 176 -12.17 17.70 9.60
N SER A 177 -11.22 18.01 8.72
CA SER A 177 -10.19 19.03 8.96
C SER A 177 -10.63 20.43 8.50
N SER A 178 -11.87 20.63 8.05
CA SER A 178 -12.30 21.93 7.52
C SER A 178 -12.42 23.01 8.59
N ASN A 179 -12.68 22.64 9.84
CA ASN A 179 -12.71 23.56 10.99
C ASN A 179 -11.35 23.54 11.71
N PRO A 180 -10.55 24.63 11.67
CA PRO A 180 -9.24 24.69 12.35
C PRO A 180 -9.30 24.47 13.86
N GLU A 181 -10.42 24.80 14.51
CA GLU A 181 -10.59 24.62 15.96
C GLU A 181 -10.78 23.16 16.38
N GLU A 182 -11.16 22.28 15.45
CA GLU A 182 -11.41 20.86 15.69
C GLU A 182 -10.24 19.96 15.25
N ARG A 183 -9.19 20.52 14.64
CA ARG A 183 -8.04 19.77 14.15
C ARG A 183 -7.14 19.29 15.29
N GLU A 184 -6.45 18.18 15.02
CA GLU A 184 -5.36 17.71 15.88
C GLU A 184 -4.10 18.59 15.76
N PHE A 185 -3.86 19.15 14.56
CA PHE A 185 -2.75 20.06 14.28
C PHE A 185 -3.26 21.41 13.76
N LEU A 186 -2.66 22.49 14.28
CA LEU A 186 -3.11 23.85 13.98
C LEU A 186 -2.76 24.28 12.54
N ASP A 187 -1.60 23.88 12.05
CA ASP A 187 -1.15 24.20 10.70
C ASP A 187 -1.55 23.11 9.69
N ASP A 188 -1.80 23.54 8.46
CA ASP A 188 -2.23 22.66 7.36
C ASP A 188 -1.18 21.59 7.04
N GLU A 189 0.12 21.90 7.14
CA GLU A 189 1.19 20.98 6.74
C GLU A 189 1.25 19.77 7.69
N SER A 190 1.33 20.01 9.01
CA SER A 190 1.29 18.94 10.00
C SER A 190 -0.04 18.18 9.98
N GLN A 191 -1.18 18.87 9.81
CA GLN A 191 -2.48 18.19 9.70
C GLN A 191 -2.50 17.22 8.50
N ILE A 192 -1.96 17.62 7.36
CA ILE A 192 -1.86 16.75 6.17
C ILE A 192 -0.86 15.61 6.39
N ARG A 193 0.33 15.90 6.90
CA ARG A 193 1.37 14.89 7.06
C ARG A 193 0.95 13.82 8.07
N GLU A 194 0.44 14.22 9.23
CA GLU A 194 0.17 13.32 10.34
C GLU A 194 -1.16 12.60 10.21
N ILE A 195 -2.22 13.30 9.80
CA ILE A 195 -3.58 12.74 9.76
C ILE A 195 -3.89 12.11 8.40
N LEU A 196 -3.64 12.83 7.29
CA LEU A 196 -3.93 12.29 5.97
C LEU A 196 -2.90 11.22 5.57
N VAL A 197 -1.62 11.59 5.47
CA VAL A 197 -0.59 10.72 4.86
C VAL A 197 -0.15 9.61 5.82
N HIS A 198 0.40 9.97 6.97
CA HIS A 198 0.84 9.02 8.00
C HIS A 198 -0.34 8.22 8.58
N GLY A 199 -1.45 8.90 8.92
CA GLY A 199 -2.65 8.27 9.47
C GLY A 199 -3.28 7.21 8.56
N ASN A 200 -3.20 7.37 7.24
CA ASN A 200 -3.76 6.42 6.27
C ASN A 200 -2.71 5.57 5.55
N TYR A 201 -1.42 5.63 5.91
CA TYR A 201 -0.35 4.96 5.17
C TYR A 201 -0.35 5.29 3.67
N LEU A 202 -0.58 6.55 3.30
CA LEU A 202 -0.60 6.94 1.88
C LEU A 202 0.81 6.87 1.30
N SER A 203 0.91 6.27 0.12
CA SER A 203 2.09 6.30 -0.75
C SER A 203 2.18 7.62 -1.54
N LEU A 204 3.26 7.80 -2.30
CA LEU A 204 3.36 8.95 -3.21
C LEU A 204 2.33 8.86 -4.34
N GLU A 205 2.08 7.66 -4.86
CA GLU A 205 1.04 7.41 -5.87
C GLU A 205 -0.37 7.67 -5.32
N ASP A 206 -0.65 7.32 -4.07
CA ASP A 206 -1.91 7.68 -3.41
C ASP A 206 -2.09 9.20 -3.31
N VAL A 207 -1.03 9.92 -2.98
CA VAL A 207 -1.04 11.38 -2.91
C VAL A 207 -1.30 12.00 -4.29
N LYS A 208 -0.81 11.41 -5.38
CA LYS A 208 -1.15 11.84 -6.75
C LYS A 208 -2.65 11.70 -7.01
N ILE A 209 -3.23 10.54 -6.69
CA ILE A 209 -4.67 10.29 -6.83
C ILE A 209 -5.50 11.29 -6.01
N ALA A 210 -5.07 11.61 -4.79
CA ALA A 210 -5.75 12.58 -3.93
C ALA A 210 -5.74 13.98 -4.55
N LYS A 211 -4.62 14.43 -5.11
CA LYS A 211 -4.48 15.77 -5.72
C LYS A 211 -5.34 15.98 -6.97
N GLU A 212 -5.62 14.90 -7.71
CA GLU A 212 -6.47 14.89 -8.90
C GLU A 212 -7.96 15.01 -8.56
N TRP A 213 -8.36 14.77 -7.32
CA TRP A 213 -9.76 14.84 -6.93
C TRP A 213 -10.29 16.29 -6.98
N ASP A 214 -11.48 16.45 -7.56
CA ASP A 214 -12.12 17.75 -7.71
C ASP A 214 -12.78 18.20 -6.40
N ILE A 215 -12.05 19.01 -5.64
CA ILE A 215 -12.56 19.58 -4.38
C ILE A 215 -13.76 20.50 -4.58
N SER A 216 -14.07 20.96 -5.81
CA SER A 216 -15.22 21.83 -6.06
C SER A 216 -16.55 21.16 -5.73
N GLU A 217 -16.58 19.83 -5.67
CA GLU A 217 -17.70 19.04 -5.14
C GLU A 217 -18.07 19.44 -3.69
N LEU A 218 -17.16 20.06 -2.94
CA LEU A 218 -17.36 20.54 -1.56
C LEU A 218 -17.66 22.03 -1.46
N SER A 219 -17.94 22.72 -2.57
CA SER A 219 -18.09 24.19 -2.57
C SER A 219 -19.25 24.71 -1.72
N THR A 220 -20.20 23.84 -1.35
CA THR A 220 -21.36 24.19 -0.52
C THR A 220 -21.08 24.07 0.99
N THR A 221 -19.92 23.55 1.38
CA THR A 221 -19.51 23.43 2.78
C THR A 221 -19.17 24.81 3.36
N SER A 222 -19.61 25.11 4.59
CA SER A 222 -19.39 26.41 5.24
C SER A 222 -17.92 26.82 5.36
N ASN A 223 -17.03 25.84 5.47
CA ASN A 223 -15.59 26.02 5.64
C ASN A 223 -14.80 25.75 4.35
N PHE A 224 -15.40 25.94 3.17
CA PHE A 224 -14.77 25.59 1.90
C PHE A 224 -13.43 26.31 1.66
N GLN A 225 -13.25 27.54 2.14
CA GLN A 225 -11.98 28.25 2.03
C GLN A 225 -10.83 27.51 2.75
N ASN A 226 -11.10 26.88 3.89
CA ASN A 226 -10.10 26.08 4.61
C ASN A 226 -9.81 24.76 3.88
N ILE A 227 -10.81 24.17 3.23
CA ILE A 227 -10.64 23.00 2.35
C ILE A 227 -9.72 23.35 1.18
N GLN A 228 -9.89 24.53 0.57
CA GLN A 228 -9.01 25.01 -0.50
C GLN A 228 -7.58 25.20 0.01
N SER A 229 -7.41 25.74 1.22
CA SER A 229 -6.09 25.89 1.86
C SER A 229 -5.40 24.53 2.04
N LEU A 230 -6.09 23.56 2.64
CA LEU A 230 -5.58 22.19 2.82
C LEU A 230 -5.18 21.55 1.49
N ALA A 231 -6.03 21.64 0.47
CA ALA A 231 -5.75 21.06 -0.85
C ALA A 231 -4.55 21.72 -1.53
N GLN A 232 -4.40 23.04 -1.38
CA GLN A 232 -3.23 23.75 -1.91
C GLN A 232 -1.95 23.39 -1.16
N THR A 233 -2.03 23.24 0.17
CA THR A 233 -0.89 22.80 0.99
C THR A 233 -0.46 21.39 0.60
N LEU A 234 -1.39 20.43 0.41
CA LEU A 234 -1.07 19.08 -0.05
C LEU A 234 -0.27 19.09 -1.37
N ARG A 235 -0.70 19.92 -2.33
CA ARG A 235 -0.01 20.09 -3.63
C ARG A 235 1.39 20.68 -3.46
N ASN A 236 1.58 21.59 -2.51
CA ASN A 236 2.85 22.26 -2.27
C ASN A 236 3.84 21.38 -1.49
N THR A 237 3.37 20.59 -0.52
CA THR A 237 4.20 19.75 0.35
C THR A 237 4.77 18.56 -0.40
N PHE A 238 3.99 17.94 -1.28
CA PHE A 238 4.39 16.73 -2.00
C PHE A 238 4.64 16.99 -3.49
N LYS A 239 5.36 18.05 -3.86
CA LYS A 239 5.64 18.30 -5.29
C LYS A 239 6.35 17.10 -5.91
N GLU A 240 5.99 16.79 -7.16
CA GLU A 240 6.82 15.90 -7.97
C GLU A 240 8.12 16.67 -8.26
N ASP A 241 9.27 16.07 -7.96
CA ASP A 241 10.53 16.59 -8.45
C ASP A 241 10.46 16.54 -10.00
N GLU A 242 10.53 17.70 -10.66
CA GLU A 242 10.54 17.83 -12.14
C GLU A 242 11.75 17.15 -12.79
#